data_AF-A0A2V9UN74-F1
#
_entry.id   AF-A0A2V9UN74-F1
#
_cell.length_a   1.000
_cell.length_b   1.000
_cell.length_c   1.000
_cell.angle_alpha   90.00
_cell.angle_beta   90.00
_cell.angle_gamma   90.00
#
_symmetry.space_group_name_H-M   'P 1'
#
loop_
_entity.id
_entity.type
_entity.pdbx_description
1 polymer ?
#
loop_
_entity_poly.entity_id
_entity_poly.type
_entity_poly.pdbx_seq_one_letter_code
_entity_poly.pdbx_strand_id
1 'polypeptide(L)'
;MTGVFPKFLLVLTGLFLTCASALPAQEPPPQQQPQVKVNVLNVCTPSAEEQKEISSALSRVPRQPLFSQDFEVARGRSSLAESPGFLQAGQSAQLSDEPSVANWVRLRREFSMQALFSTVQYSFSNDGKNMVETLVLHVRDPKDLVQLSIEDSASAVTSAATMLAASSPASRIKLERFGKSSVVLARCTGSEGGPTPDQSAYEPLFANASSILTNYRMLLNARHTVPDELARVAAAGSKPAGKGAAAKSRDHNPGPTNVNKK
;
A
#
# COMPACT_ATOMS: atom_id res chain seq x y z
N MET A 1 -14.47 82.14 -19.47
CA MET A 1 -14.28 82.28 -18.01
C MET A 1 -15.31 81.40 -17.31
N THR A 2 -14.79 80.55 -16.42
CA THR A 2 -15.39 79.61 -15.47
C THR A 2 -16.54 80.21 -14.63
N GLY A 3 -17.51 79.50 -14.06
CA GLY A 3 -17.77 78.06 -13.93
C GLY A 3 -18.93 77.79 -12.94
N VAL A 4 -19.63 76.67 -13.18
CA VAL A 4 -20.25 75.68 -12.28
C VAL A 4 -21.00 76.11 -10.99
N PHE A 5 -22.28 75.69 -10.93
CA PHE A 5 -23.24 75.78 -9.83
C PHE A 5 -23.34 74.48 -8.98
N PRO A 6 -23.97 74.52 -7.78
CA PRO A 6 -23.93 73.44 -6.79
C PRO A 6 -25.22 72.59 -6.69
N LYS A 7 -25.00 71.31 -6.36
CA LYS A 7 -25.64 70.42 -5.33
C LYS A 7 -27.18 70.35 -5.08
N PHE A 8 -27.57 69.08 -4.86
CA PHE A 8 -28.81 68.52 -4.28
C PHE A 8 -30.03 68.49 -5.23
N LEU A 9 -30.83 67.43 -5.33
CA LEU A 9 -31.31 66.47 -4.34
C LEU A 9 -31.77 65.17 -5.05
N LEU A 10 -31.69 64.06 -4.33
CA LEU A 10 -31.96 62.67 -4.69
C LEU A 10 -33.44 62.32 -4.47
N VAL A 11 -34.14 61.71 -5.44
CA VAL A 11 -35.28 60.81 -5.20
C VAL A 11 -35.32 59.70 -6.27
N LEU A 12 -35.39 58.47 -5.77
CA LEU A 12 -35.36 57.17 -6.45
C LEU A 12 -36.73 56.72 -6.99
N THR A 13 -36.66 55.63 -7.78
CA THR A 13 -37.71 54.66 -8.18
C THR A 13 -38.57 55.05 -9.40
N GLY A 14 -38.78 54.21 -10.42
CA GLY A 14 -38.35 52.84 -10.71
C GLY A 14 -39.33 52.26 -11.74
N LEU A 15 -38.86 51.61 -12.82
CA LEU A 15 -39.65 50.62 -13.56
C LEU A 15 -38.75 49.80 -14.49
N PHE A 16 -38.78 48.48 -14.31
CA PHE A 16 -38.06 47.47 -15.09
C PHE A 16 -38.55 47.42 -16.54
N LEU A 17 -37.62 47.47 -17.50
CA LEU A 17 -37.87 47.11 -18.89
C LEU A 17 -36.77 46.17 -19.38
N THR A 18 -37.19 45.01 -19.86
CA THR A 18 -36.41 43.88 -20.38
C THR A 18 -35.60 44.25 -21.63
N CYS A 19 -34.29 44.00 -21.59
CA CYS A 19 -33.43 43.88 -22.78
C CYS A 19 -32.61 42.59 -22.70
N ALA A 20 -32.78 41.74 -23.71
CA ALA A 20 -32.02 40.53 -23.94
C ALA A 20 -30.55 40.86 -24.23
N SER A 21 -29.65 40.36 -23.40
CA SER A 21 -28.21 40.33 -23.69
C SER A 21 -27.78 38.89 -23.91
N ALA A 22 -27.47 38.57 -25.17
CA ALA A 22 -26.79 37.36 -25.57
C ALA A 22 -25.41 37.31 -24.91
N LEU A 23 -25.20 36.34 -24.02
CA LEU A 23 -23.89 35.99 -23.50
C LEU A 23 -23.17 35.11 -24.54
N PRO A 24 -21.90 35.35 -24.89
CA PRO A 24 -21.12 34.36 -25.62
C PRO A 24 -20.95 33.13 -24.72
N ALA A 25 -21.31 31.96 -25.24
CA ALA A 25 -20.99 30.69 -24.62
C ALA A 25 -19.46 30.52 -24.61
N GLN A 26 -18.87 30.55 -23.42
CA GLN A 26 -17.47 30.24 -23.24
C GLN A 26 -17.34 28.71 -23.33
N GLU A 27 -16.78 28.20 -24.43
CA GLU A 27 -16.39 26.79 -24.51
C GLU A 27 -15.46 26.47 -23.34
N PRO A 28 -15.71 25.39 -22.59
CA PRO A 28 -14.76 24.94 -21.57
C PRO A 28 -13.41 24.68 -22.24
N PRO A 29 -12.29 25.13 -21.64
CA PRO A 29 -10.98 24.89 -22.23
C PRO A 29 -10.81 23.39 -22.48
N PRO A 30 -10.23 22.99 -23.63
CA PRO A 30 -10.04 21.58 -23.94
C PRO A 30 -9.29 20.95 -22.77
N GLN A 31 -9.94 20.02 -22.09
CA GLN A 31 -9.34 19.23 -21.02
C GLN A 31 -8.18 18.47 -21.66
N GLN A 32 -6.98 19.02 -21.55
CA GLN A 32 -5.75 18.34 -21.91
C GLN A 32 -5.71 17.08 -21.04
N GLN A 33 -5.89 15.94 -21.68
CA GLN A 33 -5.73 14.65 -21.01
C GLN A 33 -4.33 14.67 -20.35
N PRO A 34 -4.23 14.34 -19.05
CA PRO A 34 -2.96 14.40 -18.35
C PRO A 34 -1.94 13.56 -19.11
N GLN A 35 -0.82 14.16 -19.50
CA GLN A 35 0.24 13.44 -20.18
C GLN A 35 0.83 12.40 -19.23
N VAL A 36 0.45 11.13 -19.42
CA VAL A 36 0.97 10.03 -18.61
C VAL A 36 2.26 9.53 -19.22
N LYS A 37 3.40 9.87 -18.60
CA LYS A 37 4.69 9.30 -18.95
C LYS A 37 4.79 7.89 -18.38
N VAL A 38 4.63 6.88 -19.24
CA VAL A 38 4.82 5.47 -18.89
C VAL A 38 6.30 5.13 -19.04
N ASN A 39 6.99 4.82 -17.93
CA ASN A 39 8.33 4.25 -17.98
C ASN A 39 8.21 2.73 -18.00
N VAL A 40 8.48 2.11 -19.14
CA VAL A 40 8.51 0.66 -19.27
C VAL A 40 9.81 0.14 -18.66
N LEU A 41 9.69 -0.72 -17.64
CA LEU A 41 10.82 -1.32 -16.92
C LEU A 41 11.08 -2.73 -17.48
N ASN A 42 12.31 -3.01 -17.88
CA ASN A 42 12.71 -4.38 -18.21
C ASN A 42 13.01 -5.14 -16.92
N VAL A 43 12.03 -5.91 -16.44
CA VAL A 43 12.13 -6.62 -15.15
C VAL A 43 12.73 -8.02 -15.26
N CYS A 44 12.71 -8.61 -16.45
CA CYS A 44 13.14 -10.00 -16.67
C CYS A 44 14.60 -10.12 -17.07
N THR A 45 15.11 -9.14 -17.82
CA THR A 45 16.47 -9.16 -18.36
C THR A 45 17.17 -7.81 -18.13
N PRO A 46 17.37 -7.40 -16.86
CA PRO A 46 18.03 -6.13 -16.57
C PRO A 46 19.47 -6.10 -17.14
N SER A 47 19.89 -4.92 -17.57
CA SER A 47 21.22 -4.65 -18.13
C SER A 47 22.35 -4.97 -17.14
N ALA A 48 23.59 -5.08 -17.64
CA ALA A 48 24.75 -5.35 -16.79
C ALA A 48 25.00 -4.23 -15.75
N GLU A 49 24.68 -2.99 -16.12
CA GLU A 49 24.72 -1.82 -15.23
C GLU A 49 23.69 -1.96 -14.11
N GLU A 50 22.47 -2.35 -14.45
CA GLU A 50 21.40 -2.60 -13.47
C GLU A 50 21.72 -3.77 -12.53
N GLN A 51 22.37 -4.83 -13.03
CA GLN A 51 22.85 -5.93 -12.21
C GLN A 51 23.90 -5.48 -11.18
N LYS A 52 24.81 -4.58 -11.57
CA LYS A 52 25.81 -4.00 -10.67
C LYS A 52 25.16 -3.14 -9.58
N GLU A 53 24.14 -2.35 -9.94
CA GLU A 53 23.35 -1.56 -8.99
C GLU A 53 22.65 -2.47 -7.96
N ILE A 54 21.99 -3.54 -8.42
CA ILE A 54 21.36 -4.53 -7.55
C ILE A 54 22.38 -5.17 -6.61
N SER A 55 23.50 -5.66 -7.16
CA SER A 55 24.56 -6.28 -6.37
C SER A 55 25.14 -5.32 -5.31
N SER A 56 25.38 -4.06 -5.69
CA SER A 56 25.86 -3.02 -4.77
C SER A 56 24.86 -2.70 -3.67
N ALA A 57 23.56 -2.67 -3.97
CA ALA A 57 22.54 -2.41 -2.98
C ALA A 57 22.39 -3.59 -1.99
N LEU A 58 22.39 -4.83 -2.49
CA LEU A 58 22.29 -6.03 -1.65
C LEU A 58 23.49 -6.17 -0.71
N SER A 59 24.71 -5.83 -1.16
CA SER A 59 25.93 -5.94 -0.33
C SER A 59 25.99 -4.94 0.83
N ARG A 60 25.21 -3.85 0.75
CA ARG A 60 25.11 -2.85 1.82
C ARG A 60 24.15 -3.25 2.93
N VAL A 61 23.34 -4.30 2.74
CA VAL A 61 22.36 -4.74 3.73
C VAL A 61 23.07 -5.35 4.95
N PRO A 62 22.88 -4.82 6.17
CA PRO A 62 23.52 -5.35 7.35
C PRO A 62 22.95 -6.73 7.70
N ARG A 63 23.84 -7.70 7.93
CA ARG A 63 23.47 -9.07 8.34
C ARG A 63 23.05 -9.15 9.82
N GLN A 64 23.67 -8.35 10.67
CA GLN A 64 23.37 -8.27 12.10
C GLN A 64 23.12 -6.80 12.48
N PRO A 65 21.95 -6.27 12.14
CA PRO A 65 21.61 -4.89 12.48
C PRO A 65 21.35 -4.71 13.96
N LEU A 66 21.66 -3.51 14.45
CA LEU A 66 21.19 -3.04 15.75
C LEU A 66 19.90 -2.24 15.55
N PHE A 67 18.80 -2.77 16.06
CA PHE A 67 17.50 -2.10 16.06
C PHE A 67 17.34 -1.19 17.28
N SER A 68 16.54 -0.13 17.13
CA SER A 68 15.99 0.61 18.26
C SER A 68 15.11 -0.31 19.14
N GLN A 69 14.82 0.16 20.36
CA GLN A 69 13.85 -0.50 21.22
C GLN A 69 12.42 -0.41 20.66
N ASP A 70 12.12 0.68 19.96
CA ASP A 70 10.82 0.91 19.35
C ASP A 70 10.59 -0.04 18.17
N PHE A 71 9.41 -0.66 18.15
CA PHE A 71 8.92 -1.49 17.06
C PHE A 71 7.42 -1.29 16.88
N GLU A 72 6.94 -1.46 15.65
CA GLU A 72 5.53 -1.35 15.29
C GLU A 72 5.05 -2.67 14.67
N VAL A 73 3.89 -3.12 15.11
CA VAL A 73 3.15 -4.25 14.49
C VAL A 73 1.78 -3.73 14.09
N ALA A 74 1.57 -3.57 12.80
CA ALA A 74 0.29 -3.19 12.21
C ALA A 74 -0.33 -4.39 11.51
N ARG A 75 -1.65 -4.45 11.49
CA ARG A 75 -2.41 -5.50 10.80
C ARG A 75 -3.72 -4.93 10.29
N GLY A 76 -4.24 -5.48 9.20
CA GLY A 76 -5.48 -4.99 8.63
C GLY A 76 -6.05 -5.87 7.54
N ARG A 77 -7.17 -5.41 7.00
CA ARG A 77 -7.85 -5.99 5.85
C ARG A 77 -8.06 -4.88 4.85
N SER A 78 -7.57 -5.08 3.63
CA SER A 78 -7.69 -4.14 2.52
C SER A 78 -8.57 -4.75 1.45
N SER A 79 -9.47 -3.97 0.86
CA SER A 79 -10.31 -4.38 -0.27
C SER A 79 -10.11 -3.41 -1.42
N LEU A 80 -9.86 -3.93 -2.62
CA LEU A 80 -9.96 -3.14 -3.86
C LEU A 80 -11.44 -3.14 -4.29
N ALA A 81 -12.13 -2.03 -4.06
CA ALA A 81 -13.53 -1.84 -4.44
C ALA A 81 -13.69 -1.28 -5.87
N GLU A 82 -12.64 -0.67 -6.45
CA GLU A 82 -12.68 -0.04 -7.76
C GLU A 82 -11.45 -0.36 -8.59
N SER A 83 -11.67 -0.79 -9.84
CA SER A 83 -10.67 -0.77 -10.90
C SER A 83 -10.41 0.69 -11.27
N PRO A 84 -9.19 1.24 -11.12
CA PRO A 84 -8.92 2.61 -11.55
C PRO A 84 -9.14 2.68 -13.07
N GLY A 85 -10.07 3.52 -13.53
CA GLY A 85 -10.41 3.72 -14.96
C GLY A 85 -9.27 4.19 -15.86
N PHE A 86 -8.04 4.29 -15.35
CA PHE A 86 -6.83 4.55 -16.12
C PHE A 86 -6.41 3.36 -17.00
N LEU A 87 -6.83 2.12 -16.69
CA LEU A 87 -6.47 0.93 -17.47
C LEU A 87 -7.38 0.67 -18.70
N GLN A 88 -8.33 1.56 -19.00
CA GLN A 88 -9.23 1.39 -20.15
C GLN A 88 -8.54 1.56 -21.51
N ALA A 89 -7.35 2.19 -21.55
CA ALA A 89 -6.62 2.41 -22.80
C ALA A 89 -5.67 1.25 -23.11
N GLY A 90 -6.24 0.15 -23.61
CA GLY A 90 -5.53 -0.84 -24.42
C GLY A 90 -4.62 -1.80 -23.66
N GLN A 91 -5.19 -2.74 -22.89
CA GLN A 91 -4.86 -4.18 -22.94
C GLN A 91 -5.68 -4.98 -21.93
N SER A 92 -6.02 -6.19 -22.37
CA SER A 92 -6.81 -7.24 -21.74
C SER A 92 -6.16 -7.79 -20.46
N ALA A 93 -6.13 -7.01 -19.38
CA ALA A 93 -6.02 -7.60 -18.06
C ALA A 93 -7.44 -7.97 -17.62
N GLN A 94 -7.80 -9.25 -17.72
CA GLN A 94 -9.01 -9.80 -17.12
C GLN A 94 -8.87 -9.68 -15.59
N LEU A 95 -9.07 -8.50 -15.04
CA LEU A 95 -9.23 -8.30 -13.61
C LEU A 95 -10.54 -8.99 -13.25
N SER A 96 -10.48 -9.99 -12.37
CA SER A 96 -11.69 -10.65 -11.90
C SER A 96 -12.64 -9.60 -11.30
N ASP A 97 -13.91 -9.60 -11.72
CA ASP A 97 -14.98 -8.70 -11.22
C ASP A 97 -15.27 -8.86 -9.71
N GLU A 98 -14.63 -9.81 -9.04
CA GLU A 98 -14.73 -10.01 -7.60
C GLU A 98 -13.75 -9.08 -6.84
N PRO A 99 -14.22 -8.33 -5.83
CA PRO A 99 -13.36 -7.48 -5.02
C PRO A 99 -12.27 -8.32 -4.35
N SER A 100 -11.01 -8.06 -4.70
CA SER A 100 -9.88 -8.72 -4.05
C SER A 100 -9.74 -8.17 -2.63
N VAL A 101 -9.85 -9.06 -1.64
CA VAL A 101 -9.73 -8.71 -0.23
C VAL A 101 -8.50 -9.39 0.37
N ALA A 102 -7.54 -8.58 0.80
CA ALA A 102 -6.28 -9.04 1.39
C ALA A 102 -6.24 -8.77 2.89
N ASN A 103 -5.99 -9.80 3.68
CA ASN A 103 -5.55 -9.63 5.06
C ASN A 103 -4.03 -9.43 5.07
N TRP A 104 -3.53 -8.50 5.88
CA TRP A 104 -2.10 -8.19 5.91
C TRP A 104 -1.59 -7.92 7.32
N VAL A 105 -0.30 -8.17 7.50
CA VAL A 105 0.49 -7.83 8.70
C VAL A 105 1.74 -7.10 8.25
N ARG A 106 2.15 -6.10 9.03
CA ARG A 106 3.33 -5.27 8.79
C ARG A 106 4.11 -5.11 10.09
N LEU A 107 5.36 -5.51 10.08
CA LEU A 107 6.33 -5.33 11.16
C LEU A 107 7.27 -4.21 10.72
N ARG A 108 7.51 -3.23 11.59
CA ARG A 108 8.48 -2.17 11.33
C ARG A 108 9.41 -2.02 12.51
N ARG A 109 10.71 -1.87 12.21
CA ARG A 109 11.75 -1.50 13.18
C ARG A 109 12.60 -0.38 12.61
N GLU A 110 13.10 0.45 13.50
CA GLU A 110 14.10 1.46 13.16
C GLU A 110 15.49 0.88 13.41
N PHE A 111 16.45 1.24 12.56
CA PHE A 111 17.85 0.97 12.84
C PHE A 111 18.44 2.06 13.74
N SER A 112 19.48 1.69 14.49
CA SER A 112 20.28 2.66 15.26
C SER A 112 20.80 3.81 14.38
N MET A 113 21.05 4.97 14.99
CA MET A 113 21.39 6.22 14.30
C MET A 113 22.65 6.15 13.42
N GLN A 114 23.53 5.18 13.63
CA GLN A 114 24.75 5.01 12.82
C GLN A 114 24.55 4.12 11.56
N ALA A 115 23.36 3.55 11.36
CA ALA A 115 23.09 2.67 10.22
C ALA A 115 22.74 3.44 8.93
N LEU A 116 23.15 2.89 7.79
CA LEU A 116 22.81 3.38 6.44
C LEU A 116 21.29 3.46 6.21
N PHE A 117 20.58 2.46 6.72
CA PHE A 117 19.12 2.38 6.61
C PHE A 117 18.48 3.06 7.83
N SER A 118 17.37 3.76 7.62
CA SER A 118 16.54 4.33 8.69
C SER A 118 15.59 3.28 9.25
N THR A 119 14.88 2.58 8.37
CA THR A 119 13.83 1.62 8.75
C THR A 119 13.95 0.32 7.98
N VAL A 120 13.52 -0.76 8.62
CA VAL A 120 13.13 -1.99 7.94
C VAL A 120 11.64 -2.23 8.16
N GLN A 121 10.94 -2.46 7.06
CA GLN A 121 9.55 -2.86 7.05
C GLN A 121 9.44 -4.25 6.43
N TYR A 122 8.82 -5.15 7.17
CA TYR A 122 8.45 -6.46 6.70
C TYR A 122 6.93 -6.52 6.60
N SER A 123 6.38 -6.97 5.48
CA SER A 123 4.95 -7.15 5.32
C SER A 123 4.63 -8.51 4.74
N PHE A 124 3.48 -9.03 5.15
CA PHE A 124 2.89 -10.24 4.59
C PHE A 124 1.43 -9.96 4.26
N SER A 125 1.00 -10.30 3.06
CA SER A 125 -0.40 -10.18 2.64
C SER A 125 -0.91 -11.50 2.08
N ASN A 126 -2.19 -11.79 2.33
CA ASN A 126 -2.90 -12.95 1.82
C ASN A 126 -4.27 -12.50 1.30
N ASP A 127 -4.48 -12.62 -0.02
CA ASP A 127 -5.74 -12.27 -0.71
C ASP A 127 -6.63 -13.50 -1.02
N GLY A 128 -6.26 -14.68 -0.50
CA GLY A 128 -6.94 -15.95 -0.77
C GLY A 128 -6.53 -16.63 -2.08
N LYS A 129 -5.80 -15.95 -2.97
CA LYS A 129 -5.24 -16.51 -4.22
C LYS A 129 -3.71 -16.51 -4.20
N ASN A 130 -3.11 -15.48 -3.62
CA ASN A 130 -1.68 -15.24 -3.50
C ASN A 130 -1.33 -14.85 -2.07
N MET A 131 -0.18 -15.34 -1.63
CA MET A 131 0.51 -14.86 -0.45
C MET A 131 1.78 -14.16 -0.89
N VAL A 132 2.02 -12.97 -0.36
CA VAL A 132 3.17 -12.14 -0.72
C VAL A 132 3.88 -11.70 0.55
N GLU A 133 5.16 -11.99 0.63
CA GLU A 133 6.09 -11.51 1.66
C GLU A 133 6.98 -10.43 1.05
N THR A 134 7.12 -9.29 1.72
CA THR A 134 7.95 -8.18 1.24
C THR A 134 8.80 -7.63 2.37
N LEU A 135 10.10 -7.51 2.13
CA LEU A 135 11.05 -6.81 2.97
C LEU A 135 11.47 -5.51 2.28
N VAL A 136 11.32 -4.39 2.96
CA VAL A 136 11.69 -3.06 2.48
C VAL A 136 12.68 -2.43 3.46
N LEU A 137 13.85 -2.03 2.96
CA LEU A 137 14.83 -1.25 3.70
C LEU A 137 14.88 0.18 3.15
N HIS A 138 14.54 1.15 3.99
CA HIS A 138 14.58 2.57 3.63
C HIS A 138 15.94 3.18 3.97
N VAL A 139 16.53 3.92 3.04
CA VAL A 139 17.79 4.62 3.25
C VAL A 139 17.53 5.88 4.08
N ARG A 140 18.41 6.17 5.05
CA ARG A 140 18.24 7.30 5.98
C ARG A 140 18.34 8.66 5.28
N ASP A 141 19.42 8.87 4.52
CA ASP A 141 19.70 10.11 3.79
C ASP A 141 19.88 9.79 2.29
N PRO A 142 18.79 9.58 1.54
CA PRO A 142 18.86 9.08 0.18
C PRO A 142 19.41 10.13 -0.77
N LYS A 143 20.62 9.90 -1.28
CA LYS A 143 21.19 10.67 -2.41
C LYS A 143 20.72 10.14 -3.76
N ASP A 144 20.82 8.82 -3.91
CA ASP A 144 20.45 8.09 -5.13
C ASP A 144 19.45 6.98 -4.81
N LEU A 145 19.82 6.00 -3.98
CA LEU A 145 18.94 4.92 -3.55
C LEU A 145 18.02 5.42 -2.43
N VAL A 146 16.70 5.27 -2.63
CA VAL A 146 15.66 5.59 -1.65
C VAL A 146 15.32 4.37 -0.81
N GLN A 147 15.06 3.24 -1.48
CA GLN A 147 14.75 1.98 -0.80
C GLN A 147 15.14 0.77 -1.63
N LEU A 148 15.44 -0.32 -0.92
CA LEU A 148 15.59 -1.67 -1.46
C LEU A 148 14.38 -2.50 -1.00
N SER A 149 13.68 -3.11 -1.95
CA SER A 149 12.59 -4.05 -1.69
C SER A 149 12.96 -5.43 -2.21
N ILE A 150 12.71 -6.46 -1.41
CA ILE A 150 12.86 -7.87 -1.76
C ILE A 150 11.53 -8.55 -1.47
N GLU A 151 11.05 -9.33 -2.43
CA GLU A 151 9.72 -9.95 -2.38
C GLU A 151 9.81 -11.43 -2.71
N ASP A 152 8.94 -12.20 -2.06
CA ASP A 152 8.65 -13.59 -2.35
C ASP A 152 7.12 -13.77 -2.40
N SER A 153 6.66 -14.66 -3.27
CA SER A 153 5.25 -14.85 -3.59
C SER A 153 4.94 -16.33 -3.79
N ALA A 154 3.83 -16.80 -3.22
CA ALA A 154 3.35 -18.16 -3.40
C ALA A 154 1.84 -18.19 -3.64
N SER A 155 1.34 -19.18 -4.40
CA SER A 155 -0.10 -19.40 -4.54
C SER A 155 -0.72 -19.81 -3.20
N ALA A 156 -1.90 -19.26 -2.88
CA ALA A 156 -2.56 -19.37 -1.58
C ALA A 156 -3.20 -20.74 -1.28
N VAL A 157 -2.65 -21.83 -1.82
CA VAL A 157 -2.99 -23.21 -1.46
C VAL A 157 -2.28 -23.69 -0.18
N THR A 158 -1.36 -22.88 0.37
CA THR A 158 -0.63 -23.16 1.63
C THR A 158 -1.11 -22.23 2.76
N SER A 159 -0.71 -22.50 4.02
CA SER A 159 -0.93 -21.56 5.12
C SER A 159 0.21 -20.55 5.23
N ALA A 160 -0.03 -19.37 5.83
CA ALA A 160 1.04 -18.37 6.05
C ALA A 160 2.22 -18.94 6.85
N ALA A 161 1.93 -19.78 7.85
CA ALA A 161 2.97 -20.47 8.62
C ALA A 161 3.80 -21.42 7.73
N THR A 162 3.14 -22.15 6.82
CA THR A 162 3.81 -23.05 5.88
C THR A 162 4.71 -22.28 4.89
N MET A 163 4.23 -21.18 4.31
CA MET A 163 5.03 -20.36 3.39
C MET A 163 6.28 -19.80 4.08
N LEU A 164 6.11 -19.20 5.26
CA LEU A 164 7.23 -18.61 6.01
C LEU A 164 8.22 -19.65 6.56
N ALA A 165 7.79 -20.89 6.76
CA ALA A 165 8.65 -22.01 7.11
C ALA A 165 9.45 -22.52 5.90
N ALA A 166 8.80 -22.64 4.73
CA ALA A 166 9.42 -23.13 3.50
C ALA A 166 10.62 -22.28 3.05
N SER A 167 10.63 -20.99 3.43
CA SER A 167 11.73 -20.07 3.09
C SER A 167 12.02 -20.05 1.60
N SER A 168 10.96 -19.88 0.80
CA SER A 168 11.04 -19.84 -0.64
C SER A 168 12.02 -18.76 -1.12
N PRO A 169 12.67 -18.99 -2.27
CA PRO A 169 13.57 -18.01 -2.84
C PRO A 169 12.85 -16.70 -3.19
N ALA A 170 13.53 -15.58 -3.02
CA ALA A 170 13.04 -14.29 -3.49
C ALA A 170 12.72 -14.36 -4.98
N SER A 171 11.53 -13.85 -5.34
CA SER A 171 11.03 -13.77 -6.70
C SER A 171 11.23 -12.39 -7.31
N ARG A 172 11.43 -11.34 -6.50
CA ARG A 172 11.59 -9.97 -7.01
C ARG A 172 12.47 -9.10 -6.13
N ILE A 173 13.27 -8.26 -6.78
CA ILE A 173 14.16 -7.26 -6.18
C ILE A 173 13.87 -5.93 -6.86
N LYS A 174 13.60 -4.87 -6.10
CA LYS A 174 13.37 -3.52 -6.60
C LYS A 174 14.26 -2.53 -5.86
N LEU A 175 14.97 -1.70 -6.62
CA LEU A 175 15.66 -0.50 -6.16
C LEU A 175 14.85 0.71 -6.58
N GLU A 176 14.36 1.47 -5.60
CA GLU A 176 13.77 2.77 -5.86
C GLU A 176 14.83 3.85 -5.74
N ARG A 177 14.87 4.76 -6.72
CA ARG A 177 15.91 5.78 -6.81
C ARG A 177 15.32 7.18 -6.91
N PHE A 178 15.95 8.13 -6.24
CA PHE A 178 15.54 9.52 -6.26
C PHE A 178 15.89 10.15 -7.61
N GLY A 179 14.91 10.73 -8.29
CA GLY A 179 15.10 11.40 -9.59
C GLY A 179 15.51 10.49 -10.76
N LYS A 180 15.53 9.16 -10.57
CA LYS A 180 15.94 8.16 -11.58
C LYS A 180 14.90 7.05 -11.69
N SER A 181 14.87 6.35 -12.82
CA SER A 181 14.04 5.14 -12.97
C SER A 181 14.41 4.10 -11.92
N SER A 182 13.42 3.37 -11.42
CA SER A 182 13.68 2.20 -10.56
C SER A 182 14.49 1.14 -11.33
N VAL A 183 15.22 0.31 -10.61
CA VAL A 183 15.83 -0.91 -11.16
C VAL A 183 15.07 -2.08 -10.58
N VAL A 184 14.66 -3.03 -11.42
CA VAL A 184 13.86 -4.17 -10.99
C VAL A 184 14.41 -5.43 -11.64
N LEU A 185 14.53 -6.48 -10.83
CA LEU A 185 14.77 -7.85 -11.29
C LEU A 185 13.66 -8.72 -10.72
N ALA A 186 12.93 -9.43 -11.57
CA ALA A 186 11.88 -10.37 -11.18
C ALA A 186 12.10 -11.71 -11.87
N ARG A 187 11.73 -12.79 -11.19
CA ARG A 187 11.62 -14.12 -11.81
C ARG A 187 10.45 -14.09 -12.78
N CYS A 188 10.74 -14.27 -14.05
CA CYS A 188 9.73 -14.20 -15.09
C CYS A 188 9.38 -15.60 -15.58
N THR A 189 8.09 -15.91 -15.58
CA THR A 189 7.56 -17.02 -16.38
C THR A 189 7.56 -16.60 -17.84
N GLY A 190 7.65 -17.54 -18.78
CA GLY A 190 7.41 -17.24 -20.19
C GLY A 190 6.09 -16.49 -20.38
N SER A 191 6.03 -15.59 -21.37
CA SER A 191 4.75 -15.03 -21.82
C SER A 191 3.87 -16.15 -22.38
N GLU A 192 2.55 -15.97 -22.46
CA GLU A 192 1.68 -16.95 -23.12
C GLU A 192 2.24 -17.30 -24.52
N GLY A 193 2.61 -18.58 -24.71
CA GLY A 193 3.19 -19.10 -25.95
C GLY A 193 4.67 -18.84 -26.21
N GLY A 194 5.39 -18.15 -25.31
CA GLY A 194 6.82 -17.86 -25.41
C GLY A 194 7.69 -18.73 -24.49
N PRO A 195 8.98 -18.95 -24.82
CA PRO A 195 9.90 -19.63 -23.92
C PRO A 195 10.14 -18.79 -22.65
N THR A 196 10.36 -19.46 -21.51
CA THR A 196 10.80 -18.80 -20.28
C THR A 196 12.13 -18.10 -20.54
N PRO A 197 12.28 -16.80 -20.17
CA PRO A 197 13.56 -16.11 -20.29
C PRO A 197 14.66 -16.83 -19.52
N ASP A 198 15.85 -16.97 -20.11
CA ASP A 198 17.01 -17.47 -19.37
C ASP A 198 17.46 -16.42 -18.35
N GLN A 199 17.37 -16.78 -17.08
CA GLN A 199 17.75 -15.93 -15.94
C GLN A 199 18.92 -16.51 -15.13
N SER A 200 19.62 -17.52 -15.66
CA SER A 200 20.73 -18.20 -14.98
C SER A 200 21.82 -17.24 -14.48
N ALA A 201 22.13 -16.20 -15.26
CA ALA A 201 23.10 -15.16 -14.88
C ALA A 201 22.71 -14.34 -13.64
N TYR A 202 21.41 -14.25 -13.33
CA TYR A 202 20.88 -13.47 -12.20
C TYR A 202 20.75 -14.29 -10.91
N GLU A 203 21.00 -15.61 -10.97
CA GLU A 203 20.81 -16.48 -9.80
C GLU A 203 21.64 -16.10 -8.57
N PRO A 204 22.90 -15.62 -8.70
CA PRO A 204 23.62 -15.09 -7.54
C PRO A 204 22.91 -13.91 -6.85
N LEU A 205 22.20 -13.06 -7.62
CA LEU A 205 21.44 -11.94 -7.07
C LEU A 205 20.21 -12.43 -6.30
N PHE A 206 19.47 -13.39 -6.87
CA PHE A 206 18.32 -14.01 -6.18
C PHE A 206 18.75 -14.77 -4.93
N ALA A 207 19.87 -15.51 -4.99
CA ALA A 207 20.40 -16.24 -3.83
C ALA A 207 20.77 -15.27 -2.69
N ASN A 208 21.44 -14.16 -3.00
CA ASN A 208 21.78 -13.13 -2.01
C ASN A 208 20.53 -12.48 -1.42
N ALA A 209 19.57 -12.09 -2.27
CA ALA A 209 18.31 -11.52 -1.82
C ALA A 209 17.50 -12.49 -0.93
N SER A 210 17.48 -13.78 -1.28
CA SER A 210 16.83 -14.84 -0.49
C SER A 210 17.48 -15.02 0.88
N SER A 211 18.83 -14.93 0.93
CA SER A 211 19.58 -14.96 2.19
C SER A 211 19.23 -13.77 3.09
N ILE A 212 19.17 -12.56 2.51
CA ILE A 212 18.75 -11.34 3.22
C ILE A 212 17.32 -11.49 3.75
N LEU A 213 16.37 -11.87 2.90
CA LEU A 213 14.97 -12.04 3.28
C LEU A 213 14.82 -13.06 4.42
N THR A 214 15.48 -14.21 4.30
CA THR A 214 15.46 -15.26 5.33
C THR A 214 16.06 -14.79 6.65
N ASN A 215 17.17 -14.07 6.60
CA ASN A 215 17.80 -13.52 7.79
C ASN A 215 16.89 -12.51 8.50
N TYR A 216 16.32 -11.56 7.77
CA TYR A 216 15.42 -10.56 8.37
C TYR A 216 14.10 -11.15 8.86
N ARG A 217 13.59 -12.20 8.20
CA ARG A 217 12.44 -12.98 8.69
C ARG A 217 12.71 -13.55 10.09
N MET A 218 13.93 -14.03 10.35
CA MET A 218 14.34 -14.48 11.70
C MET A 218 14.51 -13.31 12.67
N LEU A 219 15.25 -12.27 12.28
CA LEU A 219 15.53 -11.11 13.14
C LEU A 219 14.27 -10.36 13.59
N LEU A 220 13.24 -10.34 12.74
CA LEU A 220 11.95 -9.70 13.03
C LEU A 220 10.93 -10.66 13.66
N ASN A 221 11.31 -11.92 13.92
CA ASN A 221 10.43 -12.98 14.43
C ASN A 221 9.16 -13.20 13.58
N ALA A 222 9.26 -12.96 12.27
CA ALA A 222 8.10 -12.93 11.38
C ALA A 222 7.40 -14.29 11.28
N ARG A 223 8.14 -15.39 11.39
CA ARG A 223 7.59 -16.77 11.35
C ARG A 223 6.54 -17.04 12.44
N HIS A 224 6.58 -16.29 13.54
CA HIS A 224 5.62 -16.44 14.65
C HIS A 224 4.63 -15.29 14.67
N THR A 225 5.13 -14.05 14.61
CA THR A 225 4.28 -12.86 14.71
C THR A 225 3.29 -12.76 13.55
N VAL A 226 3.67 -13.13 12.32
CA VAL A 226 2.78 -12.96 11.16
C VAL A 226 1.57 -13.90 11.21
N PRO A 227 1.73 -15.23 11.38
CA PRO A 227 0.57 -16.12 11.53
C PRO A 227 -0.36 -15.73 12.68
N ASP A 228 0.21 -15.37 13.84
CA ASP A 228 -0.56 -14.97 15.03
C ASP A 228 -1.40 -13.73 14.77
N GLU A 229 -0.80 -12.69 14.18
CA GLU A 229 -1.49 -11.44 13.89
C GLU A 229 -2.51 -11.58 12.74
N LEU A 230 -2.24 -12.42 11.74
CA LEU A 230 -3.23 -12.76 10.70
C LEU A 230 -4.44 -13.49 11.28
N ALA A 231 -4.23 -14.41 12.24
CA ALA A 231 -5.34 -15.09 12.92
C ALA A 231 -6.22 -14.10 13.69
N ARG A 232 -5.63 -13.04 14.29
CA ARG A 232 -6.40 -11.96 14.93
C ARG A 232 -7.24 -11.16 13.93
N VAL A 233 -6.72 -10.87 12.73
CA VAL A 233 -7.48 -10.19 11.67
C VAL A 233 -8.66 -11.05 11.22
N ALA A 234 -8.43 -12.35 10.98
CA ALA A 234 -9.47 -13.27 10.58
C ALA A 234 -10.58 -13.40 11.65
N ALA A 235 -10.20 -13.53 12.93
CA ALA A 235 -11.15 -13.61 14.03
C ALA A 235 -11.99 -12.33 14.21
N ALA A 236 -11.43 -11.16 13.90
CA ALA A 236 -12.16 -9.89 13.93
C ALA A 236 -13.20 -9.79 12.80
N GLY A 237 -12.90 -10.34 11.62
CA GLY A 237 -13.83 -10.40 10.49
C GLY A 237 -14.97 -11.40 10.65
N SER A 238 -14.80 -12.43 11.50
CA SER A 238 -15.79 -13.49 11.74
C SER A 238 -16.75 -13.23 12.89
N LYS A 239 -16.62 -12.11 13.63
CA LYS A 239 -17.62 -11.75 14.65
C LYS A 239 -18.92 -11.34 13.95
N PRO A 240 -20.05 -12.04 14.18
CA PRO A 240 -21.35 -11.53 13.74
C PRO A 240 -21.56 -10.17 14.40
N ALA A 241 -22.07 -9.19 13.65
CA ALA A 241 -22.56 -7.95 14.24
C ALA A 241 -23.55 -8.32 15.36
N GLY A 242 -23.13 -8.12 16.62
CA GLY A 242 -23.95 -8.47 17.76
C GLY A 242 -25.24 -7.69 17.69
N LYS A 243 -26.37 -8.41 17.63
CA LYS A 243 -27.69 -7.84 17.92
C LYS A 243 -27.57 -7.08 19.24
N GLY A 244 -27.94 -5.81 19.22
CA GLY A 244 -27.84 -4.90 20.35
C GLY A 244 -28.34 -5.53 21.64
N ALA A 245 -27.55 -5.40 22.71
CA ALA A 245 -28.00 -5.71 24.04
C ALA A 245 -29.21 -4.81 24.35
N ALA A 246 -30.41 -5.38 24.26
CA ALA A 246 -31.61 -4.76 24.78
C ALA A 246 -31.36 -4.50 26.28
N ALA A 247 -31.33 -3.22 26.64
CA ALA A 247 -31.34 -2.78 28.02
C ALA A 247 -32.56 -3.39 28.71
N LYS A 248 -32.34 -4.37 29.60
CA LYS A 248 -33.36 -4.78 30.56
C LYS A 248 -33.52 -3.65 31.57
N SER A 249 -34.53 -2.83 31.33
CA SER A 249 -35.21 -2.00 32.31
C SER A 249 -35.34 -2.76 33.63
N ARG A 250 -34.80 -2.20 34.72
CA ARG A 250 -35.03 -2.69 36.08
C ARG A 250 -36.49 -2.45 36.40
N ASP A 251 -37.29 -3.51 36.43
CA ASP A 251 -38.64 -3.46 36.95
C ASP A 251 -38.62 -3.05 38.43
N HIS A 252 -39.39 -1.99 38.67
CA HIS A 252 -39.74 -1.43 39.96
C HIS A 252 -40.57 -2.47 40.73
N ASN A 253 -40.11 -2.87 41.91
CA ASN A 253 -40.86 -3.77 42.79
C ASN A 253 -41.68 -2.91 43.79
N PRO A 254 -43.02 -2.87 43.72
CA PRO A 254 -43.83 -2.26 44.76
C PRO A 254 -44.09 -3.30 45.86
N GLY A 255 -43.44 -3.15 47.00
CA GLY A 255 -43.71 -3.98 48.18
C GLY A 255 -45.12 -3.70 48.73
N PRO A 256 -45.89 -4.73 49.14
CA PRO A 256 -47.20 -4.50 49.74
C PRO A 256 -47.06 -4.08 51.20
N THR A 257 -47.64 -2.93 51.51
CA THR A 257 -48.15 -2.58 52.83
C THR A 257 -49.15 -3.65 53.29
N ASN A 258 -49.06 -4.17 54.52
CA ASN A 258 -49.81 -3.65 55.68
C ASN A 258 -50.10 -4.73 56.77
N VAL A 259 -50.15 -4.23 58.01
CA VAL A 259 -50.93 -4.68 59.20
C VAL A 259 -50.80 -6.14 59.71
N ASN A 260 -50.19 -6.33 60.89
CA ASN A 260 -50.90 -6.54 62.18
C ASN A 260 -49.94 -6.94 63.32
N LYS A 261 -49.98 -6.21 64.43
CA LYS A 261 -49.69 -6.77 65.77
C LYS A 261 -50.46 -5.96 66.80
N LYS A 262 -51.49 -6.60 67.36
CA LYS A 262 -52.01 -6.35 68.70
C LYS A 262 -51.30 -7.31 69.65
#